data_AF-A0A9P0P471-F1
#
_entry.id   AF-A0A9P0P471-F1
#
_cell.length_a   1.000
_cell.length_b   1.000
_cell.length_c   1.000
_cell.angle_alpha   90.00
_cell.angle_beta   90.00
_cell.angle_gamma   90.00
#
_symmetry.space_group_name_H-M   'P 1'
#
loop_
_entity.id
_entity.type
_entity.pdbx_description
1 polymer ?
#
loop_
_entity_poly.entity_id
_entity_poly.type
_entity_poly.pdbx_seq_one_letter_code
_entity_poly.pdbx_strand_id
1 'polypeptide(L)'
;MNQSGSLSIFSSREQEYEQKAQLLKRLAYVIFCSEMDQYAKYMPDIQEQLTSSLRLSVPNVQAQVFLCFRIILIRMSPLHVTSLWPIIISEMLQVFLQIEQELSTDTEEFSSHIKLMSSLDASWATNSNNGLHALGHPHWLRLQLATAKLLDLALLLPATMLPQFQMYRWAFVGDEAVKHHDPYTGQPSFVPHVVRIAELMDKRYPDGQIDVLPMKRNELLLVTNSISQLKDLHSFFKTLSTCSNRHRTECTRSLTCDYGYSERTPDKALDVVLEKIDKVIEMDFLDRIVK
;
A
#
# COMPACT_ATOMS: atom_id res chain seq x y z
N MET A 1 1.03 -14.82 47.44
CA MET A 1 1.96 -14.32 46.41
C MET A 1 1.85 -15.23 45.20
N ASN A 2 1.29 -14.75 44.09
CA ASN A 2 1.57 -15.18 42.70
C ASN A 2 0.61 -14.44 41.75
N GLN A 3 1.07 -13.32 41.20
CA GLN A 3 0.48 -12.63 40.04
C GLN A 3 1.59 -12.30 39.02
N SER A 4 2.45 -13.28 38.71
CA SER A 4 3.59 -13.08 37.79
C SER A 4 3.46 -13.88 36.48
N GLY A 5 2.39 -14.66 36.31
CA GLY A 5 2.20 -15.54 35.13
C GLY A 5 1.60 -14.84 33.90
N SER A 6 0.77 -13.81 34.07
CA SER A 6 0.10 -13.14 32.95
C SER A 6 1.07 -12.31 32.10
N LEU A 7 1.97 -11.55 32.72
CA LEU A 7 2.94 -10.68 32.03
C LEU A 7 3.93 -11.48 31.16
N SER A 8 4.29 -12.71 31.58
CA SER A 8 5.19 -13.59 30.80
C SER A 8 4.55 -14.11 29.51
N ILE A 9 3.24 -14.40 29.51
CA ILE A 9 2.52 -14.94 28.35
C ILE A 9 2.29 -13.87 27.29
N PHE A 10 2.05 -12.62 27.70
CA PHE A 10 1.93 -11.52 26.74
C PHE A 10 3.27 -11.22 26.06
N SER A 11 4.38 -11.24 26.81
CA SER A 11 5.72 -11.07 26.24
C SER A 11 6.09 -12.19 25.26
N SER A 12 5.69 -13.44 25.53
CA SER A 12 5.97 -14.54 24.61
C SER A 12 5.19 -14.40 23.30
N ARG A 13 3.92 -13.98 23.36
CA ARG A 13 3.10 -13.79 22.15
C ARG A 13 3.58 -12.62 21.29
N GLU A 14 3.99 -11.51 21.91
CA GLU A 14 4.60 -10.39 21.17
C GLU A 14 5.91 -10.80 20.50
N GLN A 15 6.74 -11.58 21.21
CA GLN A 15 7.97 -12.14 20.67
C GLN A 15 7.71 -13.10 19.50
N GLU A 16 6.67 -13.95 19.58
CA GLU A 16 6.25 -14.82 18.47
C GLU A 16 5.85 -14.02 17.22
N TYR A 17 5.11 -12.93 17.39
CA TYR A 17 4.73 -12.05 16.28
C TYR A 17 5.94 -11.34 15.66
N GLU A 18 6.88 -10.88 16.49
CA GLU A 18 8.13 -10.29 16.00
C GLU A 18 8.95 -11.33 15.23
N GLN A 19 9.11 -12.54 15.76
CA GLN A 19 9.81 -13.62 15.08
C GLN A 19 9.15 -13.97 13.75
N LYS A 20 7.81 -14.04 13.72
CA LYS A 20 7.05 -14.29 12.48
C LYS A 20 7.24 -13.16 11.46
N ALA A 21 7.23 -11.90 11.90
CA ALA A 21 7.53 -10.75 11.04
C ALA A 21 8.95 -10.86 10.44
N GLN A 22 9.96 -11.22 11.24
CA GLN A 22 11.33 -11.41 10.75
C GLN A 22 11.45 -12.57 9.75
N LEU A 23 10.73 -13.68 9.96
CA LEU A 23 10.70 -14.79 9.00
C LEU A 23 10.04 -14.38 7.67
N LEU A 24 8.97 -13.58 7.71
CA LEU A 24 8.36 -13.02 6.50
C LEU A 24 9.31 -12.06 5.77
N LYS A 25 10.01 -11.18 6.50
CA LYS A 25 11.05 -10.30 5.93
C LYS A 25 12.16 -11.11 5.25
N ARG A 26 12.59 -12.23 5.86
CA ARG A 26 13.57 -13.16 5.26
C ARG A 26 13.03 -13.85 4.01
N LEU A 27 11.78 -14.31 4.01
CA LEU A 27 11.13 -14.88 2.83
C LEU A 27 11.10 -13.87 1.68
N ALA A 28 10.66 -12.63 1.95
CA ALA A 28 10.72 -11.51 1.03
C ALA A 28 12.14 -11.33 0.45
N TYR A 29 13.16 -11.30 1.30
CA TYR A 29 14.54 -11.12 0.86
C TYR A 29 15.05 -12.25 -0.05
N VAL A 30 14.70 -13.51 0.26
CA VAL A 30 15.08 -14.67 -0.55
C VAL A 30 14.45 -14.59 -1.95
N ILE A 31 13.18 -14.21 -2.05
CA ILE A 31 12.51 -14.02 -3.34
C ILE A 31 13.09 -12.80 -4.07
N PHE A 32 13.42 -11.73 -3.36
CA PHE A 32 13.99 -10.52 -3.94
C PHE A 32 15.35 -10.80 -4.62
N CYS A 33 16.21 -11.60 -3.99
CA CYS A 33 17.52 -11.95 -4.53
C CYS A 33 17.48 -13.03 -5.63
N SER A 34 16.30 -13.52 -6.00
CA SER A 34 16.14 -14.62 -6.95
C SER A 34 16.00 -14.14 -8.39
N GLU A 35 16.17 -15.09 -9.32
CA GLU A 35 15.75 -14.90 -10.70
C GLU A 35 14.21 -14.83 -10.78
N MET A 36 13.71 -14.24 -11.87
CA MET A 36 12.28 -14.12 -12.15
C MET A 36 11.65 -15.53 -12.24
N ASP A 37 10.50 -15.72 -11.59
CA ASP A 37 9.77 -17.00 -11.52
C ASP A 37 10.51 -18.19 -10.85
N GLN A 38 11.69 -17.99 -10.26
CA GLN A 38 12.47 -19.07 -9.64
C GLN A 38 11.68 -19.84 -8.56
N TYR A 39 10.78 -19.17 -7.85
CA TYR A 39 9.94 -19.75 -6.80
C TYR A 39 8.49 -19.99 -7.24
N ALA A 40 8.17 -19.90 -8.53
CA ALA A 40 6.81 -20.06 -9.07
C ALA A 40 6.12 -21.35 -8.61
N LYS A 41 6.85 -22.48 -8.55
CA LYS A 41 6.31 -23.77 -8.09
C LYS A 41 5.89 -23.80 -6.61
N TYR A 42 6.44 -22.90 -5.79
CA TYR A 42 6.12 -22.78 -4.35
C TYR A 42 5.08 -21.69 -4.08
N MET A 43 4.57 -21.01 -5.11
CA MET A 43 3.60 -19.94 -4.94
C MET A 43 2.33 -20.34 -4.18
N PRO A 44 1.75 -21.54 -4.35
CA PRO A 44 0.61 -21.97 -3.53
C PRO A 44 0.94 -21.97 -2.03
N ASP A 45 2.09 -22.53 -1.65
CA ASP A 45 2.52 -22.60 -0.25
C ASP A 45 2.86 -21.20 0.31
N ILE A 46 3.52 -20.36 -0.50
CA ILE A 46 3.79 -18.96 -0.15
C ILE A 46 2.46 -18.22 0.08
N GLN A 47 1.50 -18.37 -0.82
CA GLN A 47 0.17 -17.74 -0.70
C GLN A 47 -0.55 -18.20 0.58
N GLU A 48 -0.54 -19.49 0.88
CA GLU A 48 -1.14 -20.03 2.11
C GLU A 48 -0.49 -19.39 3.34
N GLN A 49 0.85 -19.32 3.37
CA GLN A 49 1.58 -18.75 4.50
C GLN A 49 1.32 -17.25 4.68
N LEU A 50 1.25 -16.47 3.59
CA LEU A 50 0.90 -15.05 3.65
C LEU A 50 -0.53 -14.87 4.16
N THR A 51 -1.48 -15.64 3.65
CA THR A 51 -2.90 -15.58 4.07
C THR A 51 -3.07 -15.97 5.54
N SER A 52 -2.40 -17.04 5.98
CA SER A 52 -2.36 -17.47 7.38
C SER A 52 -1.79 -16.36 8.30
N SER A 53 -0.79 -15.62 7.82
CA SER A 53 -0.19 -14.51 8.57
C SER A 53 -1.10 -13.30 8.67
N LEU A 54 -1.87 -12.98 7.62
CA LEU A 54 -2.84 -11.88 7.61
C LEU A 54 -3.99 -12.11 8.59
N ARG A 55 -4.44 -13.36 8.78
CA ARG A 55 -5.50 -13.73 9.75
C ARG A 55 -5.18 -13.37 11.20
N LEU A 56 -3.91 -13.12 11.52
CA LEU A 56 -3.52 -12.67 12.86
C LEU A 56 -3.93 -11.22 13.12
N SER A 57 -4.14 -10.42 12.06
CA SER A 57 -4.48 -9.00 12.13
C SER A 57 -3.53 -8.19 13.02
N VAL A 58 -2.24 -8.52 12.98
CA VAL A 58 -1.17 -7.85 13.73
C VAL A 58 -0.43 -6.89 12.79
N PRO A 59 -0.42 -5.56 13.04
CA PRO A 59 0.11 -4.59 12.09
C PRO A 59 1.57 -4.83 11.65
N ASN A 60 2.45 -5.22 12.58
CA ASN A 60 3.85 -5.50 12.24
C ASN A 60 4.00 -6.71 11.31
N VAL A 61 3.17 -7.74 11.49
CA VAL A 61 3.16 -8.94 10.63
C VAL A 61 2.57 -8.60 9.26
N GLN A 62 1.45 -7.88 9.22
CA GLN A 62 0.82 -7.41 7.98
C GLN A 62 1.77 -6.53 7.15
N ALA A 63 2.54 -5.65 7.80
CA ALA A 63 3.54 -4.82 7.11
C ALA A 63 4.58 -5.67 6.37
N GLN A 64 5.02 -6.79 6.96
CA GLN A 64 5.96 -7.71 6.30
C GLN A 64 5.29 -8.54 5.20
N VAL A 65 4.02 -8.90 5.35
CA VAL A 65 3.25 -9.50 4.24
C VAL A 65 3.14 -8.54 3.05
N PHE A 66 2.95 -7.24 3.30
CA PHE A 66 2.85 -6.24 2.24
C PHE A 66 4.20 -6.00 1.55
N LEU A 67 5.31 -6.12 2.29
CA LEU A 67 6.65 -6.18 1.69
C LEU A 67 6.79 -7.41 0.78
N CYS A 68 6.36 -8.60 1.22
CA CYS A 68 6.35 -9.79 0.39
C CYS A 68 5.53 -9.58 -0.89
N PHE A 69 4.32 -9.00 -0.79
CA PHE A 69 3.51 -8.69 -1.97
C PHE A 69 4.25 -7.78 -2.95
N ARG A 70 4.89 -6.71 -2.47
CA ARG A 70 5.67 -5.82 -3.35
C ARG A 70 6.75 -6.57 -4.13
N ILE A 71 7.47 -7.45 -3.47
CA ILE A 71 8.55 -8.24 -4.10
C ILE A 71 7.98 -9.29 -5.07
N ILE A 72 6.89 -9.96 -4.70
CA ILE A 72 6.21 -10.91 -5.58
C ILE A 72 5.75 -10.22 -6.87
N LEU A 73 5.23 -8.99 -6.78
CA LEU A 73 4.77 -8.23 -7.96
C LEU A 73 5.89 -7.86 -8.95
N ILE A 74 7.15 -7.85 -8.52
CA ILE A 74 8.31 -7.55 -9.39
C ILE A 74 9.16 -8.77 -9.75
N ARG A 75 9.03 -9.89 -9.01
CA ARG A 75 9.82 -11.11 -9.22
C ARG A 75 9.03 -12.29 -9.80
N MET A 76 7.71 -12.18 -9.89
CA MET A 76 6.85 -13.23 -10.45
C MET A 76 6.07 -12.71 -11.66
N SER A 77 5.96 -13.55 -12.69
CA SER A 77 5.12 -13.30 -13.86
C SER A 77 3.65 -13.12 -13.47
N PRO A 78 2.86 -12.36 -14.26
CA PRO A 78 1.46 -12.06 -13.95
C PRO A 78 0.58 -13.29 -13.68
N LEU A 79 0.87 -14.41 -14.37
CA LEU A 79 0.16 -15.67 -14.20
C LEU A 79 0.26 -16.20 -12.76
N HIS A 80 1.43 -16.11 -12.14
CA HIS A 80 1.68 -16.65 -10.80
C HIS A 80 1.10 -15.78 -9.68
N VAL A 81 0.80 -14.52 -9.97
CA VAL A 81 0.26 -13.55 -8.99
C VAL A 81 -1.27 -13.44 -9.07
N THR A 82 -1.90 -14.04 -10.09
CA THR A 82 -3.34 -13.85 -10.37
C THR A 82 -4.24 -14.15 -9.16
N SER A 83 -3.98 -15.25 -8.43
CA SER A 83 -4.76 -15.65 -7.26
C SER A 83 -4.53 -14.78 -6.02
N LEU A 84 -3.47 -13.96 -5.98
CA LEU A 84 -3.15 -13.08 -4.86
C LEU A 84 -3.94 -11.78 -4.89
N TRP A 85 -4.39 -11.32 -6.07
CA TRP A 85 -5.04 -10.02 -6.21
C TRP A 85 -6.24 -9.81 -5.30
N PRO A 86 -7.20 -10.75 -5.16
CA PRO A 86 -8.31 -10.57 -4.23
C PRO A 86 -7.85 -10.28 -2.80
N ILE A 87 -6.76 -10.94 -2.37
CA ILE A 87 -6.17 -10.79 -1.03
C ILE A 87 -5.43 -9.46 -0.91
N ILE A 88 -4.58 -9.12 -1.88
CA ILE A 88 -3.85 -7.85 -1.90
C ILE A 88 -4.83 -6.67 -1.80
N ILE A 89 -5.88 -6.70 -2.61
CA ILE A 89 -6.87 -5.62 -2.68
C ILE A 89 -7.68 -5.55 -1.39
N SER A 90 -8.18 -6.67 -0.85
CA SER A 90 -8.96 -6.66 0.38
C SER A 90 -8.18 -6.08 1.56
N GLU A 91 -6.93 -6.49 1.73
CA GLU A 91 -6.08 -6.02 2.83
C GLU A 91 -5.67 -4.54 2.65
N MET A 92 -5.34 -4.10 1.42
CA MET A 92 -5.06 -2.69 1.16
C MET A 92 -6.27 -1.80 1.45
N LEU A 93 -7.47 -2.21 1.00
CA LEU A 93 -8.71 -1.49 1.26
C LEU A 93 -9.01 -1.40 2.75
N GLN A 94 -8.79 -2.49 3.50
CA GLN A 94 -8.99 -2.50 4.94
C GLN A 94 -8.09 -1.48 5.66
N VAL A 95 -6.81 -1.40 5.29
CA VAL A 95 -5.89 -0.41 5.88
C VAL A 95 -6.26 1.03 5.48
N PHE A 96 -6.65 1.26 4.22
CA PHE A 96 -7.10 2.60 3.80
C PHE A 96 -8.39 3.04 4.51
N LEU A 97 -9.36 2.13 4.69
CA LEU A 97 -10.57 2.40 5.47
C LEU A 97 -10.25 2.74 6.92
N GLN A 98 -9.27 2.06 7.53
CA GLN A 98 -8.82 2.38 8.89
C GLN A 98 -8.11 3.74 8.97
N ILE A 99 -7.32 4.11 7.94
CA ILE A 99 -6.73 5.46 7.83
C ILE A 99 -7.84 6.52 7.73
N GLU A 100 -8.85 6.30 6.89
CA GLU A 100 -10.00 7.20 6.79
C GLU A 100 -10.74 7.33 8.12
N GLN A 101 -10.96 6.22 8.83
CA GLN A 101 -11.56 6.22 10.16
C GLN A 101 -10.71 7.03 11.15
N GLU A 102 -9.40 6.79 11.20
CA GLU A 102 -8.46 7.53 12.05
C GLU A 102 -8.57 9.04 11.82
N LEU A 103 -8.60 9.48 10.55
CA LEU A 103 -8.72 10.89 10.18
C LEU A 103 -10.13 11.46 10.42
N SER A 104 -11.17 10.62 10.41
CA SER A 104 -12.58 11.04 10.56
C SER A 104 -13.07 11.07 12.01
N THR A 105 -12.30 10.53 12.97
CA THR A 105 -12.75 10.43 14.38
C THR A 105 -12.99 11.77 15.09
N ASP A 106 -12.58 12.89 14.51
CA ASP A 106 -12.92 14.26 14.95
C ASP A 106 -14.11 14.89 14.19
N THR A 107 -14.68 14.21 13.19
CA THR A 107 -15.83 14.67 12.39
C THR A 107 -17.05 13.77 12.63
N GLU A 108 -18.05 14.27 13.36
CA GLU A 108 -19.17 13.49 13.94
C GLU A 108 -20.05 12.72 12.91
N GLU A 109 -19.95 13.02 11.62
CA GLU A 109 -20.92 12.59 10.60
C GLU A 109 -20.64 11.20 9.97
N PHE A 110 -19.41 10.69 10.00
CA PHE A 110 -19.04 9.41 9.33
C PHE A 110 -19.14 8.17 10.24
N SER A 111 -19.48 8.37 11.52
CA SER A 111 -19.35 7.35 12.55
C SER A 111 -20.42 6.24 12.47
N SER A 112 -21.58 6.49 11.87
CA SER A 112 -22.73 5.56 11.91
C SER A 112 -22.68 4.47 10.85
N HIS A 113 -22.23 4.79 9.63
CA HIS A 113 -22.21 3.83 8.51
C HIS A 113 -21.07 2.80 8.61
N ILE A 114 -19.92 3.17 9.18
CA ILE A 114 -18.75 2.28 9.29
C ILE A 114 -18.72 1.48 10.60
N LYS A 115 -19.34 1.95 11.69
CA LYS A 115 -19.44 1.16 12.94
C LYS A 115 -20.01 -0.24 12.69
N LEU A 116 -20.95 -0.37 11.76
CA LEU A 116 -21.57 -1.63 11.36
C LEU A 116 -20.62 -2.58 10.61
N MET A 117 -19.63 -2.06 9.87
CA MET A 117 -18.61 -2.87 9.18
C MET A 117 -17.40 -3.17 10.07
N SER A 118 -17.00 -2.23 10.93
CA SER A 118 -15.87 -2.40 11.85
C SER A 118 -16.11 -3.47 12.94
N SER A 119 -17.37 -3.75 13.27
CA SER A 119 -17.73 -4.73 14.32
C SER A 119 -17.48 -6.19 13.92
N LEU A 120 -17.19 -6.47 12.64
CA LEU A 120 -17.03 -7.84 12.16
C LEU A 120 -15.57 -8.30 12.13
N ASP A 121 -14.58 -7.42 11.93
CA ASP A 121 -13.18 -7.84 11.68
C ASP A 121 -12.08 -7.07 12.44
N ALA A 122 -12.41 -6.08 13.27
CA ALA A 122 -11.40 -5.21 13.92
C ALA A 122 -10.93 -5.70 15.30
N SER A 123 -10.65 -6.99 15.48
CA SER A 123 -10.28 -7.56 16.79
C SER A 123 -9.00 -7.00 17.43
N TRP A 124 -8.16 -6.24 16.72
CA TRP A 124 -7.01 -5.54 17.31
C TRP A 124 -7.34 -4.09 17.73
N ALA A 125 -8.25 -3.43 17.01
CA ALA A 125 -8.72 -2.09 17.36
C ALA A 125 -9.72 -2.12 18.53
N THR A 126 -10.49 -3.21 18.68
CA THR A 126 -11.52 -3.37 19.72
C THR A 126 -11.03 -4.06 20.99
N ASN A 127 -9.91 -4.78 20.95
CA ASN A 127 -9.38 -5.51 22.11
C ASN A 127 -8.43 -4.67 22.99
N SER A 128 -8.20 -3.41 22.60
CA SER A 128 -7.61 -2.42 23.50
C SER A 128 -8.75 -1.63 24.12
N ASN A 129 -9.04 -1.87 25.41
CA ASN A 129 -10.00 -1.09 26.21
C ASN A 129 -9.70 0.43 26.25
N ASN A 130 -8.64 0.90 25.58
CA ASN A 130 -8.37 2.30 25.29
C ASN A 130 -8.14 2.47 23.78
N GLY A 131 -9.17 2.87 23.03
CA GLY A 131 -9.09 3.28 21.61
C GLY A 131 -8.15 4.47 21.32
N LEU A 132 -7.47 5.01 22.34
CA LEU A 132 -6.45 6.06 22.23
C LEU A 132 -5.03 5.56 21.91
N HIS A 133 -4.74 4.25 22.03
CA HIS A 133 -3.38 3.73 21.80
C HIS A 133 -3.07 3.31 20.34
N ALA A 134 -4.05 3.36 19.43
CA ALA A 134 -3.84 3.07 18.01
C ALA A 134 -3.22 4.25 17.24
N LEU A 135 -3.46 5.49 17.69
CA LEU A 135 -2.95 6.72 17.08
C LEU A 135 -1.43 6.79 17.24
N GLY A 136 -0.70 6.69 16.14
CA GLY A 136 0.77 6.82 16.13
C GLY A 136 1.55 5.62 16.68
N HIS A 137 0.92 4.45 16.87
CA HIS A 137 1.66 3.25 17.27
C HIS A 137 2.69 2.86 16.19
N PRO A 138 3.97 2.60 16.53
CA PRO A 138 5.02 2.34 15.52
C PRO A 138 4.70 1.20 14.54
N HIS A 139 4.08 0.12 15.02
CA HIS A 139 3.67 -0.99 14.15
C HIS A 139 2.53 -0.60 13.18
N TRP A 140 1.62 0.27 13.61
CA TRP A 140 0.54 0.76 12.77
C TRP A 140 1.06 1.72 11.71
N LEU A 141 1.93 2.65 12.09
CA LEU A 141 2.64 3.54 11.16
C LEU A 141 3.43 2.76 10.08
N ARG A 142 4.09 1.66 10.48
CA ARG A 142 4.76 0.76 9.53
C ARG A 142 3.79 0.11 8.56
N LEU A 143 2.62 -0.35 9.03
CA LEU A 143 1.60 -0.92 8.16
C LEU A 143 1.04 0.13 7.18
N GLN A 144 0.69 1.33 7.67
CA GLN A 144 0.21 2.43 6.80
C GLN A 144 1.22 2.77 5.70
N LEU A 145 2.51 2.88 6.04
CA LEU A 145 3.59 3.10 5.08
C LEU A 145 3.73 1.93 4.09
N ALA A 146 3.68 0.68 4.58
CA ALA A 146 3.78 -0.51 3.73
C ALA A 146 2.63 -0.57 2.70
N THR A 147 1.40 -0.24 3.11
CA THR A 147 0.23 -0.14 2.23
C THR A 147 0.40 0.95 1.19
N ALA A 148 0.85 2.13 1.60
CA ALA A 148 1.08 3.26 0.70
C ALA A 148 2.16 2.91 -0.35
N LYS A 149 3.26 2.27 0.06
CA LYS A 149 4.32 1.80 -0.84
C LYS A 149 3.86 0.70 -1.80
N LEU A 150 2.98 -0.19 -1.35
CA LEU A 150 2.40 -1.23 -2.21
C LEU A 150 1.50 -0.61 -3.28
N LEU A 151 0.69 0.39 -2.91
CA LEU A 151 -0.10 1.15 -3.86
C LEU A 151 0.78 1.93 -4.85
N ASP A 152 1.82 2.63 -4.38
CA ASP A 152 2.75 3.38 -5.23
C ASP A 152 3.41 2.47 -6.28
N LEU A 153 3.84 1.28 -5.87
CA LEU A 153 4.38 0.27 -6.79
C LEU A 153 3.33 -0.20 -7.81
N ALA A 154 2.13 -0.55 -7.35
CA ALA A 154 1.06 -1.03 -8.24
C ALA A 154 0.62 0.03 -9.25
N LEU A 155 0.63 1.31 -8.86
CA LEU A 155 0.34 2.44 -9.75
C LEU A 155 1.45 2.74 -10.75
N LEU A 156 2.69 2.31 -10.48
CA LEU A 156 3.88 2.54 -11.31
C LEU A 156 4.13 1.41 -12.34
N LEU A 157 3.80 0.15 -12.03
CA LEU A 157 4.13 -1.03 -12.85
C LEU A 157 3.13 -1.27 -13.99
N PRO A 158 3.58 -1.47 -15.25
CA PRO A 158 2.75 -1.49 -16.47
C PRO A 158 1.56 -2.46 -16.39
N ALA A 159 0.48 -2.17 -17.10
CA ALA A 159 -0.68 -3.07 -17.17
C ALA A 159 -0.32 -4.46 -17.72
N THR A 160 0.77 -4.58 -18.47
CA THR A 160 1.33 -5.86 -18.92
C THR A 160 1.88 -6.70 -17.76
N MET A 161 2.42 -6.06 -16.71
CA MET A 161 2.85 -6.75 -15.49
C MET A 161 1.70 -6.95 -14.51
N LEU A 162 0.81 -5.96 -14.37
CA LEU A 162 -0.30 -5.99 -13.41
C LEU A 162 -1.66 -5.85 -14.11
N PRO A 163 -2.07 -6.80 -14.97
CA PRO A 163 -3.33 -6.69 -15.72
C PRO A 163 -4.54 -6.70 -14.79
N GLN A 164 -4.52 -7.55 -13.77
CA GLN A 164 -5.62 -7.67 -12.80
C GLN A 164 -5.79 -6.39 -11.96
N PHE A 165 -4.69 -5.70 -11.61
CA PHE A 165 -4.78 -4.45 -10.88
C PHE A 165 -5.63 -3.39 -11.59
N GLN A 166 -5.63 -3.39 -12.92
CA GLN A 166 -6.43 -2.42 -13.69
C GLN A 166 -7.93 -2.53 -13.39
N MET A 167 -8.41 -3.72 -13.05
CA MET A 167 -9.81 -3.95 -12.66
C MET A 167 -10.16 -3.37 -11.28
N TYR A 168 -9.16 -3.13 -10.43
CA TYR A 168 -9.32 -2.61 -9.07
C TYR A 168 -8.82 -1.17 -8.90
N ARG A 169 -8.08 -0.65 -9.88
CA ARG A 169 -7.44 0.68 -9.84
C ARG A 169 -8.41 1.80 -9.44
N TRP A 170 -9.64 1.74 -9.96
CA TRP A 170 -10.70 2.72 -9.72
C TRP A 170 -11.02 2.92 -8.23
N ALA A 171 -10.81 1.89 -7.40
CA ALA A 171 -11.04 1.99 -5.97
C ALA A 171 -10.04 2.93 -5.30
N PHE A 172 -8.81 3.03 -5.81
CA PHE A 172 -7.74 3.79 -5.18
C PHE A 172 -7.56 5.17 -5.79
N VAL A 173 -7.54 5.30 -7.12
CA VAL A 173 -7.31 6.56 -7.83
C VAL A 173 -8.38 6.78 -8.91
N GLY A 174 -8.75 8.05 -9.15
CA GLY A 174 -9.80 8.40 -10.12
C GLY A 174 -9.26 8.49 -11.53
N ASP A 175 -10.06 8.16 -12.55
CA ASP A 175 -9.64 8.44 -13.92
C ASP A 175 -9.91 9.91 -14.28
N GLU A 176 -9.02 10.54 -15.05
CA GLU A 176 -9.22 11.90 -15.58
C GLU A 176 -10.52 11.98 -16.41
N ALA A 177 -10.95 10.85 -16.99
CA ALA A 177 -12.20 10.71 -17.73
C ALA A 177 -13.47 10.90 -16.87
N VAL A 178 -13.40 10.73 -15.55
CA VAL A 178 -14.55 10.88 -14.62
C VAL A 178 -14.77 12.33 -14.19
N LYS A 179 -13.84 13.25 -14.52
CA LYS A 179 -14.04 14.70 -14.29
C LYS A 179 -15.12 15.32 -15.19
N HIS A 180 -15.55 14.61 -16.23
CA HIS A 180 -16.73 14.99 -17.01
C HIS A 180 -18.00 14.42 -16.38
N HIS A 181 -18.46 15.09 -15.32
CA HIS A 181 -19.78 14.85 -14.76
C HIS A 181 -20.82 15.14 -15.84
N ASP A 182 -21.67 14.15 -16.15
CA ASP A 182 -22.91 14.39 -16.87
C ASP A 182 -23.88 15.06 -15.87
N PRO A 183 -24.24 16.35 -16.03
CA PRO A 183 -25.15 17.03 -15.10
C PRO A 183 -26.56 16.41 -15.07
N TYR A 184 -26.88 15.50 -15.98
CA TYR A 184 -28.22 14.92 -16.12
C TYR A 184 -28.50 13.69 -15.25
N THR A 185 -27.48 13.01 -14.70
CA THR A 185 -27.69 11.70 -14.05
C THR A 185 -27.88 11.74 -12.54
N GLY A 186 -27.51 12.84 -11.85
CA GLY A 186 -27.80 13.05 -10.41
C GLY A 186 -27.29 11.96 -9.45
N GLN A 187 -26.52 10.97 -9.93
CA GLN A 187 -25.97 9.90 -9.12
C GLN A 187 -24.64 10.36 -8.52
N PRO A 188 -24.39 10.12 -7.23
CA PRO A 188 -23.09 10.41 -6.63
C PRO A 188 -22.03 9.56 -7.34
N SER A 189 -21.02 10.21 -7.92
CA SER A 189 -19.86 9.51 -8.47
C SER A 189 -19.07 8.85 -7.34
N PHE A 190 -18.57 7.64 -7.60
CA PHE A 190 -17.71 6.95 -6.63
C PHE A 190 -16.42 7.76 -6.41
N VAL A 191 -16.08 8.01 -5.13
CA VAL A 191 -14.85 8.73 -4.75
C VAL A 191 -13.78 7.73 -4.30
N PRO A 192 -12.63 7.65 -5.01
CA PRO A 192 -11.54 6.75 -4.67
C PRO A 192 -10.93 7.01 -3.29
N HIS A 193 -10.39 5.96 -2.67
CA HIS A 193 -9.83 6.00 -1.32
C HIS A 193 -8.70 7.04 -1.15
N VAL A 194 -7.80 7.18 -2.12
CA VAL A 194 -6.72 8.19 -2.05
C VAL A 194 -7.28 9.61 -1.99
N VAL A 195 -8.33 9.89 -2.76
CA VAL A 195 -8.98 11.21 -2.80
C VAL A 195 -9.63 11.50 -1.45
N ARG A 196 -10.42 10.55 -0.91
CA ARG A 196 -11.03 10.67 0.42
C ARG A 196 -9.99 10.88 1.52
N ILE A 197 -8.91 10.11 1.54
CA ILE A 197 -7.83 10.27 2.52
C ILE A 197 -7.17 11.64 2.39
N ALA A 198 -6.86 12.09 1.17
CA ALA A 198 -6.25 13.40 0.96
C ALA A 198 -7.14 14.54 1.49
N GLU A 199 -8.44 14.50 1.22
CA GLU A 199 -9.41 15.49 1.71
C GLU A 199 -9.55 15.46 3.24
N LEU A 200 -9.58 14.27 3.84
CA LEU A 200 -9.61 14.12 5.30
C LEU A 200 -8.31 14.63 5.94
N MET A 201 -7.16 14.39 5.33
CA MET A 201 -5.88 14.94 5.78
C MET A 201 -5.84 16.47 5.66
N ASP A 202 -6.36 17.05 4.56
CA ASP A 202 -6.48 18.51 4.39
C ASP A 202 -7.33 19.13 5.51
N LYS A 203 -8.43 18.47 5.91
CA LYS A 203 -9.27 18.91 7.03
C LYS A 203 -8.57 18.77 8.39
N ARG A 204 -7.85 17.66 8.62
CA ARG A 204 -7.17 17.37 9.90
C ARG A 204 -5.92 18.23 10.10
N TYR A 205 -5.22 18.59 9.03
CA TYR A 205 -3.96 19.34 9.09
C TYR A 205 -4.06 20.67 8.33
N PRO A 206 -4.87 21.63 8.80
CA PRO A 206 -5.05 22.91 8.11
C PRO A 206 -3.77 23.77 8.11
N ASP A 207 -2.90 23.55 9.10
CA ASP A 207 -1.68 24.33 9.31
C ASP A 207 -0.50 23.75 8.51
N GLY A 208 -0.42 24.14 7.25
CA GLY A 208 0.74 23.90 6.38
C GLY A 208 0.33 23.78 4.91
N GLN A 209 0.97 24.57 4.04
CA GLN A 209 0.88 24.31 2.61
C GLN A 209 1.57 22.97 2.32
N ILE A 210 0.77 21.93 2.07
CA ILE A 210 1.26 20.59 1.72
C ILE A 210 1.53 20.58 0.22
N ASP A 211 2.80 20.69 -0.16
CA ASP A 211 3.18 20.61 -1.56
C ASP A 211 3.08 19.17 -2.08
N VAL A 212 2.72 19.05 -3.36
CA VAL A 212 2.79 17.78 -4.10
C VAL A 212 4.25 17.36 -4.28
N LEU A 213 4.50 16.05 -4.19
CA LEU A 213 5.82 15.48 -4.38
C LEU A 213 6.28 15.64 -5.83
N PRO A 214 7.58 15.86 -6.08
CA PRO A 214 8.12 15.95 -7.44
C PRO A 214 7.95 14.61 -8.15
N MET A 215 7.08 14.57 -9.15
CA MET A 215 6.83 13.36 -9.93
C MET A 215 7.91 13.19 -11.01
N LYS A 216 8.88 12.31 -10.75
CA LYS A 216 9.82 11.85 -11.77
C LYS A 216 9.24 10.65 -12.51
N ARG A 217 9.44 10.62 -13.83
CA ARG A 217 8.95 9.52 -14.67
C ARG A 217 9.63 8.21 -14.28
N ASN A 218 8.84 7.14 -14.17
CA ASN A 218 9.31 5.78 -13.87
C ASN A 218 10.01 5.65 -12.51
N GLU A 219 9.62 6.47 -11.52
CA GLU A 219 10.16 6.44 -10.16
C GLU A 219 9.02 6.39 -9.12
N LEU A 220 9.26 5.64 -8.04
CA LEU A 220 8.39 5.59 -6.87
C LEU A 220 8.37 6.96 -6.18
N LEU A 221 7.21 7.35 -5.65
CA LEU A 221 7.07 8.53 -4.79
C LEU A 221 7.64 8.28 -3.39
N LEU A 222 7.38 7.10 -2.85
CA LEU A 222 7.68 6.75 -1.47
C LEU A 222 9.00 5.98 -1.38
N VAL A 223 10.08 6.73 -1.15
CA VAL A 223 11.42 6.17 -0.90
C VAL A 223 11.80 6.14 0.59
N THR A 224 10.93 6.65 1.47
CA THR A 224 11.19 6.73 2.92
C THR A 224 11.01 5.37 3.60
N ASN A 225 11.91 4.98 4.50
CA ASN A 225 11.83 3.67 5.18
C ASN A 225 10.97 3.65 6.45
N SER A 226 10.63 4.84 6.97
CA SER A 226 9.81 4.95 8.17
C SER A 226 9.12 6.31 8.20
N ILE A 227 7.96 6.36 8.84
CA ILE A 227 7.23 7.58 9.18
C ILE A 227 7.12 7.69 10.69
N SER A 228 7.02 8.93 11.17
CA SER A 228 6.85 9.27 12.59
C SER A 228 5.38 9.51 12.95
N GLN A 229 4.58 9.90 11.96
CA GLN A 229 3.16 10.19 12.10
C GLN A 229 2.45 10.00 10.75
N LEU A 230 1.13 9.81 10.78
CA LEU A 230 0.33 9.68 9.57
C LEU A 230 0.42 10.92 8.65
N LYS A 231 0.62 12.12 9.21
CA LYS A 231 0.83 13.37 8.44
C LYS A 231 2.01 13.27 7.45
N ASP A 232 3.01 12.44 7.73
CA ASP A 232 4.18 12.27 6.85
C ASP A 232 3.81 11.67 5.47
N LEU A 233 2.62 11.05 5.34
CA LEU A 233 2.08 10.53 4.08
C LEU A 233 1.20 11.53 3.32
N HIS A 234 0.95 12.73 3.86
CA HIS A 234 -0.02 13.67 3.29
C HIS A 234 0.37 14.14 1.88
N SER A 235 1.62 14.55 1.66
CA SER A 235 2.09 14.91 0.30
C SER A 235 1.93 13.76 -0.70
N PHE A 236 2.09 12.51 -0.27
CA PHE A 236 1.87 11.35 -1.14
C PHE A 236 0.41 11.22 -1.57
N PHE A 237 -0.54 11.23 -0.61
CA PHE A 237 -1.96 11.16 -0.93
C PHE A 237 -2.43 12.36 -1.76
N LYS A 238 -1.94 13.56 -1.45
CA LYS A 238 -2.23 14.79 -2.22
C LYS A 238 -1.71 14.72 -3.66
N THR A 239 -0.52 14.14 -3.84
CA THR A 239 0.05 13.94 -5.18
C THR A 239 -0.77 12.96 -5.99
N LEU A 240 -1.16 11.83 -5.39
CA LEU A 240 -1.93 10.81 -6.10
C LEU A 240 -3.40 11.22 -6.34
N SER A 241 -4.00 12.07 -5.48
CA SER A 241 -5.35 12.58 -5.70
C SER A 241 -5.44 13.58 -6.85
N THR A 242 -4.35 14.31 -7.11
CA THR A 242 -4.27 15.31 -8.19
C THR A 242 -3.74 14.74 -9.50
N CYS A 243 -2.89 13.71 -9.43
CA CYS A 243 -2.19 13.12 -10.57
C CYS A 243 -2.42 11.60 -10.65
N SER A 244 -3.66 11.20 -10.94
CA SER A 244 -4.04 9.79 -10.97
C SER A 244 -3.39 8.99 -12.09
N ASN A 245 -2.91 9.63 -13.16
CA ASN A 245 -2.35 8.95 -14.35
C ASN A 245 -0.82 8.93 -14.34
N ARG A 246 -0.24 8.15 -13.42
CA ARG A 246 1.19 7.79 -13.46
C ARG A 246 1.57 6.89 -14.64
N HIS A 247 0.56 6.27 -15.26
CA HIS A 247 0.75 5.05 -16.04
C HIS A 247 0.61 5.15 -17.54
N ARG A 248 0.33 6.33 -18.08
CA ARG A 248 0.28 6.49 -19.53
C ARG A 248 1.68 6.68 -20.10
N THR A 249 2.46 5.60 -20.04
CA THR A 249 3.59 5.41 -20.94
C THR A 249 3.10 5.15 -22.37
N GLU A 250 1.82 4.78 -22.58
CA GLU A 250 1.21 4.56 -23.89
C GLU A 250 -0.27 5.02 -23.91
N CYS A 251 -0.71 5.61 -25.02
CA CYS A 251 -1.94 6.42 -25.20
C CYS A 251 -1.82 7.76 -24.47
N THR A 252 -1.87 8.99 -25.01
CA THR A 252 -2.35 9.57 -26.27
C THR A 252 -1.47 10.81 -26.50
N ARG A 253 -0.70 10.82 -27.59
CA ARG A 253 -0.23 12.06 -28.23
C ARG A 253 -0.41 11.90 -29.74
N SER A 254 -1.67 11.90 -30.15
CA SER A 254 -2.09 12.67 -31.33
C SER A 254 -2.59 13.98 -30.72
N LEU A 255 -2.02 15.16 -30.92
CA LEU A 255 -1.43 15.72 -32.12
C LEU A 255 -0.15 16.50 -31.77
N THR A 256 0.92 16.24 -32.51
CA THR A 256 1.88 17.17 -33.14
C THR A 256 3.11 16.34 -33.50
N CYS A 257 3.28 16.17 -34.80
CA CYS A 257 4.43 15.58 -35.45
C CYS A 257 5.73 16.20 -34.94
N ASP A 258 6.64 15.37 -34.46
CA ASP A 258 8.07 15.60 -34.64
C ASP A 258 8.77 14.25 -34.82
N TYR A 259 9.40 14.10 -35.98
CA TYR A 259 10.13 12.91 -36.39
C TYR A 259 11.41 12.78 -35.54
N GLY A 260 11.44 11.77 -34.67
CA GLY A 260 12.64 11.35 -33.95
C GLY A 260 12.57 9.86 -33.67
N TYR A 261 13.00 9.05 -34.64
CA TYR A 261 13.10 7.60 -34.53
C TYR A 261 14.21 7.25 -33.53
N SER A 262 13.86 7.09 -32.25
CA SER A 262 14.68 6.33 -31.30
C SER A 262 13.94 5.04 -31.03
N GLU A 263 14.37 3.98 -31.70
CA GLU A 263 13.94 2.60 -31.53
C GLU A 263 14.35 2.09 -30.13
N ARG A 264 13.67 2.56 -29.08
CA ARG A 264 13.77 1.96 -27.74
C ARG A 264 12.79 0.80 -27.70
N THR A 265 13.31 -0.41 -27.78
CA THR A 265 12.53 -1.64 -27.53
C THR A 265 11.86 -1.52 -26.16
N PRO A 266 10.53 -1.76 -26.05
CA PRO A 266 9.76 -1.55 -24.82
C PRO A 266 10.32 -2.30 -23.61
N ASP A 267 10.92 -3.47 -23.84
CA ASP A 267 11.53 -4.30 -22.80
C ASP A 267 12.69 -3.58 -22.07
N LYS A 268 13.58 -2.89 -22.81
CA LYS A 268 14.70 -2.15 -22.20
C LYS A 268 14.22 -1.00 -21.33
N ALA A 269 13.07 -0.41 -21.64
CA ALA A 269 12.52 0.66 -20.82
C ALA A 269 11.99 0.11 -19.48
N LEU A 270 11.36 -1.07 -19.51
CA LEU A 270 10.86 -1.75 -18.32
C LEU A 270 11.99 -2.19 -17.40
N ASP A 271 13.06 -2.76 -17.95
CA ASP A 271 14.25 -3.17 -17.19
C ASP A 271 14.84 -2.01 -16.38
N VAL A 272 14.94 -0.82 -17.00
CA VAL A 272 15.43 0.39 -16.32
C VAL A 272 14.48 0.83 -15.19
N VAL A 273 13.16 0.65 -15.35
CA VAL A 273 12.20 0.95 -14.28
C VAL A 273 12.39 -0.03 -13.12
N LEU A 274 12.50 -1.33 -13.41
CA LEU A 274 12.70 -2.37 -12.41
C LEU A 274 14.02 -2.17 -11.66
N GLU A 275 15.11 -1.79 -12.34
CA GLU A 275 16.39 -1.48 -11.69
C GLU A 275 16.28 -0.32 -10.68
N LYS A 276 15.49 0.70 -11.01
CA LYS A 276 15.22 1.81 -10.07
C LYS A 276 14.36 1.36 -8.90
N ILE A 277 13.35 0.52 -9.15
CA ILE A 277 12.49 -0.03 -8.10
C ILE A 277 13.31 -0.93 -7.16
N ASP A 278 14.19 -1.77 -7.69
CA ASP A 278 15.07 -2.65 -6.92
C ASP A 278 15.92 -1.86 -5.94
N LYS A 279 16.52 -0.73 -6.36
CA LYS A 279 17.30 0.15 -5.48
C LYS A 279 16.48 0.72 -4.32
N VAL A 280 15.19 1.00 -4.54
CA VAL A 280 14.30 1.48 -3.47
C VAL A 280 13.91 0.33 -2.54
N ILE A 281 13.60 -0.86 -3.07
CA ILE A 281 13.23 -2.04 -2.28
C ILE A 281 14.41 -2.56 -1.46
N GLU A 282 15.64 -2.49 -1.96
CA GLU A 282 16.85 -2.85 -1.22
C GLU A 282 16.94 -2.07 0.10
N MET A 283 16.59 -0.78 0.07
CA MET A 283 16.58 0.07 1.25
C MET A 283 15.52 -0.36 2.28
N ASP A 284 14.45 -1.06 1.89
CA ASP A 284 13.41 -1.55 2.81
C ASP A 284 13.90 -2.69 3.71
N PHE A 285 15.00 -3.36 3.33
CA PHE A 285 15.61 -4.40 4.16
C PHE A 285 16.55 -3.83 5.23
N LEU A 286 17.07 -2.63 5.03
CA LEU A 286 18.03 -2.00 5.92
C LEU A 286 17.33 -1.36 7.12
N ASP A 287 17.69 -1.80 8.32
CA ASP A 287 17.27 -1.12 9.54
C ASP A 287 18.05 0.19 9.68
N ARG A 288 17.42 1.22 10.26
CA ARG A 288 18.13 2.45 10.63
C ARG A 288 19.14 2.08 11.71
N ILE A 289 20.43 2.07 11.37
CA ILE A 289 21.49 2.11 12.38
C ILE A 289 21.37 3.48 13.05
N VAL A 290 20.75 3.53 14.22
CA VAL A 290 20.78 4.71 15.08
C VAL A 290 22.23 4.83 15.55
N LYS A 291 22.97 5.76 14.96
CA LYS A 291 24.27 6.20 15.46
C LYS A 291 24.07 7.17 16.62
#